data_AF-A0A6A7Z4R0-F1
#
_entry.id   AF-A0A6A7Z4R0-F1
#
_cell.length_a   1.000
_cell.length_b   1.000
_cell.length_c   1.000
_cell.angle_alpha   90.00
_cell.angle_beta   90.00
_cell.angle_gamma   90.00
#
_symmetry.space_group_name_H-M   'P 1'
#
loop_
_entity.id
_entity.type
_entity.pdbx_description
1 polymer ?
#
loop_
_entity_poly.entity_id
_entity_poly.type
_entity_poly.pdbx_seq_one_letter_code
_entity_poly.pdbx_strand_id
1 'polypeptide(L)'
;MEFVKITMVIITSLIVSGCTTFDKFDNEEVLSKKTIGFITAIPAECTGQDKTLACQMKNNPARMCITVDEANNIYRYPSATCMAQKYPECYNSSTHKVIQKCIENLADARIKKQQELDEKKHRDEEVARLEAEKIATEARKARAEYERSPKGIAERKAREAYNKKLINSCNYFLRDILSKRNLKEASVLDAVETMPDVVVCTYQVTAPGVYVDIPRVITIMGNTQNGVYEYL
;
A
#
# COMPACT_ATOMS: atom_id res chain seq x y z
N MET A 1 8.19 -25.28 76.91
CA MET A 1 9.35 -25.97 76.32
C MET A 1 9.21 -25.84 74.82
N GLU A 2 10.19 -25.20 74.20
CA GLU A 2 10.40 -25.14 72.75
C GLU A 2 10.76 -26.52 72.17
N PHE A 3 10.75 -26.61 70.83
CA PHE A 3 11.37 -27.56 69.88
C PHE A 3 10.34 -27.98 68.81
N VAL A 4 10.16 -27.29 67.66
CA VAL A 4 11.03 -27.09 66.48
C VAL A 4 11.37 -28.38 65.70
N LYS A 5 11.00 -28.35 64.39
CA LYS A 5 11.48 -29.15 63.22
C LYS A 5 10.90 -30.59 63.10
N ILE A 6 10.57 -31.14 61.93
CA ILE A 6 11.19 -31.11 60.59
C ILE A 6 10.13 -31.25 59.47
N THR A 7 10.41 -30.55 58.38
CA THR A 7 9.86 -30.63 57.02
C THR A 7 10.05 -32.02 56.40
N MET A 8 9.01 -32.61 55.80
CA MET A 8 9.22 -33.65 54.78
C MET A 8 8.29 -33.43 53.60
N VAL A 9 8.89 -32.86 52.54
CA VAL A 9 8.39 -32.82 51.19
C VAL A 9 8.40 -34.25 50.65
N ILE A 10 7.23 -34.82 50.36
CA ILE A 10 7.11 -35.99 49.50
C ILE A 10 6.32 -35.55 48.27
N ILE A 11 7.08 -35.23 47.22
CA ILE A 11 6.60 -35.18 45.84
C ILE A 11 6.66 -36.61 45.33
N THR A 12 5.51 -37.26 45.19
CA THR A 12 5.33 -38.38 44.27
C THR A 12 3.95 -38.27 43.63
N SER A 13 3.98 -37.60 42.49
CA SER A 13 3.21 -37.84 41.27
C SER A 13 2.47 -39.19 41.22
N LEU A 14 1.15 -39.16 40.98
CA LEU A 14 0.50 -39.61 39.72
C LEU A 14 -0.98 -40.00 39.95
N ILE A 15 -1.82 -39.25 39.24
CA ILE A 15 -2.96 -39.71 38.43
C ILE A 15 -4.33 -39.89 39.10
N VAL A 16 -5.16 -38.87 38.83
CA VAL A 16 -6.48 -38.92 38.17
C VAL A 16 -7.47 -39.97 38.69
N SER A 17 -8.43 -39.49 39.46
CA SER A 17 -9.84 -39.82 39.20
C SER A 17 -10.75 -38.78 39.85
N GLY A 18 -11.50 -38.08 39.00
CA GLY A 18 -12.78 -37.48 39.36
C GLY A 18 -12.73 -36.19 40.17
N CYS A 19 -12.58 -35.06 39.48
CA CYS A 19 -13.35 -33.83 39.74
C CYS A 19 -13.04 -32.80 38.64
N THR A 20 -13.38 -33.12 37.38
CA THR A 20 -13.79 -32.05 36.48
C THR A 20 -15.17 -31.64 36.93
N THR A 21 -15.24 -30.63 37.79
CA THR A 21 -16.44 -29.79 37.81
C THR A 21 -16.50 -29.15 36.44
N PHE A 22 -17.16 -29.83 35.50
CA PHE A 22 -17.84 -29.13 34.43
C PHE A 22 -18.75 -28.14 35.14
N ASP A 23 -18.32 -26.88 35.19
CA ASP A 23 -19.14 -25.76 35.58
C ASP A 23 -20.32 -25.76 34.61
N LYS A 24 -21.37 -26.48 35.00
CA LYS A 24 -22.67 -26.41 34.38
C LYS A 24 -23.09 -24.96 34.52
N PHE A 25 -23.07 -24.27 33.39
CA PHE A 25 -23.91 -23.09 33.20
C PHE A 25 -25.35 -23.56 33.43
N ASP A 26 -25.84 -23.39 34.66
CA ASP A 26 -27.27 -23.37 34.89
C ASP A 26 -27.81 -22.17 34.11
N ASN A 27 -28.51 -22.52 33.02
CA ASN A 27 -29.07 -21.75 31.92
C ASN A 27 -28.19 -21.66 30.67
N GLU A 28 -28.60 -22.43 29.64
CA GLU A 28 -28.30 -22.27 28.22
C GLU A 28 -28.79 -20.90 27.70
N GLU A 29 -28.27 -19.78 28.22
CA GLU A 29 -28.43 -18.50 27.54
C GLU A 29 -27.44 -18.47 26.36
N VAL A 30 -27.97 -18.83 25.19
CA VAL A 30 -27.29 -18.68 23.91
C VAL A 30 -26.80 -17.23 23.80
N LEU A 31 -25.47 -17.02 23.88
CA LEU A 31 -24.86 -15.71 23.70
C LEU A 31 -25.37 -15.05 22.41
N SER A 32 -25.63 -13.74 22.45
CA SER A 32 -26.02 -13.00 21.26
C SER A 32 -24.90 -13.04 20.21
N LYS A 33 -25.28 -13.05 18.92
CA LYS A 33 -24.32 -13.00 17.79
C LYS A 33 -23.33 -11.83 17.91
N LYS A 34 -23.78 -10.73 18.51
CA LYS A 34 -23.00 -9.52 18.75
C LYS A 34 -21.94 -9.71 19.84
N THR A 35 -22.31 -10.35 20.96
CA THR A 35 -21.37 -10.74 22.02
C THR A 35 -20.29 -11.66 21.47
N ILE A 36 -20.71 -12.68 20.71
CA ILE A 36 -19.80 -13.63 20.07
C ILE A 36 -18.83 -12.89 19.14
N GLY A 37 -19.33 -12.05 18.23
CA GLY A 37 -18.49 -11.29 17.30
C GLY A 37 -17.44 -10.40 17.98
N PHE A 38 -17.81 -9.76 19.10
CA PHE A 38 -16.89 -8.91 19.87
C PHE A 38 -15.78 -9.68 20.58
N ILE A 39 -16.11 -10.82 21.20
CA ILE A 39 -15.12 -11.64 21.94
C ILE A 39 -14.25 -12.50 21.00
N THR A 40 -14.74 -12.84 19.80
CA THR A 40 -13.99 -13.62 18.79
C THR A 40 -12.86 -12.89 18.08
N ALA A 41 -12.69 -11.58 18.32
CA ALA A 41 -11.78 -10.64 17.66
C ALA A 41 -11.16 -11.13 16.32
N ILE A 42 -11.69 -10.63 15.20
CA ILE A 42 -11.11 -10.54 13.84
C ILE A 42 -10.34 -11.78 13.32
N PRO A 43 -10.81 -12.48 12.27
CA PRO A 43 -9.99 -13.52 11.64
C PRO A 43 -8.74 -12.89 11.00
N ALA A 44 -7.54 -13.30 11.44
CA ALA A 44 -6.39 -13.28 10.56
C ALA A 44 -6.66 -14.28 9.43
N GLU A 45 -6.64 -13.81 8.19
CA GLU A 45 -6.88 -14.64 7.01
C GLU A 45 -5.83 -15.77 6.96
N CYS A 46 -6.28 -17.01 7.16
CA CYS A 46 -5.46 -18.19 6.92
C CYS A 46 -5.54 -18.52 5.43
N THR A 47 -4.53 -18.15 4.66
CA THR A 47 -4.40 -18.56 3.25
C THR A 47 -3.61 -19.88 3.16
N GLY A 48 -4.20 -20.90 2.51
CA GLY A 48 -3.53 -22.19 2.23
C GLY A 48 -4.35 -23.43 2.62
N GLN A 49 -4.03 -24.56 1.99
CA GLN A 49 -4.78 -25.85 1.99
C GLN A 49 -4.95 -26.55 3.35
N ASP A 50 -4.34 -26.07 4.43
CA ASP A 50 -4.48 -26.66 5.76
C ASP A 50 -5.61 -25.99 6.57
N LYS A 51 -6.85 -26.40 6.27
CA LYS A 51 -8.05 -26.07 7.07
C LYS A 51 -8.13 -26.87 8.38
N THR A 52 -7.02 -27.14 9.05
CA THR A 52 -7.07 -27.82 10.36
C THR A 52 -7.31 -26.81 11.47
N LEU A 53 -8.15 -27.17 12.45
CA LEU A 53 -8.55 -26.36 13.60
C LEU A 53 -7.33 -25.82 14.38
N ALA A 54 -6.21 -26.56 14.34
CA ALA A 54 -4.93 -26.18 14.91
C ALA A 54 -4.34 -24.90 14.29
N CYS A 55 -4.51 -24.68 12.99
CA CYS A 55 -4.04 -23.47 12.31
C CYS A 55 -4.81 -22.21 12.78
N GLN A 56 -6.09 -22.38 13.11
CA GLN A 56 -6.97 -21.32 13.62
C GLN A 56 -6.68 -20.92 15.07
N MET A 57 -6.06 -21.80 15.88
CA MET A 57 -5.71 -21.52 17.27
C MET A 57 -4.25 -21.09 17.44
N LYS A 58 -3.33 -21.58 16.59
CA LYS A 58 -1.89 -21.32 16.71
C LYS A 58 -1.47 -19.95 16.15
N ASN A 59 -2.16 -19.46 15.10
CA ASN A 59 -1.82 -18.19 14.44
C ASN A 59 -2.76 -17.04 14.80
N ASN A 60 -3.81 -17.30 15.60
CA ASN A 60 -4.78 -16.26 15.95
C ASN A 60 -5.08 -16.28 17.45
N PRO A 61 -4.24 -15.62 18.28
CA PRO A 61 -4.53 -15.45 19.70
C PRO A 61 -5.82 -14.66 19.94
N ALA A 62 -6.50 -14.16 18.89
CA ALA A 62 -7.72 -13.38 18.97
C ALA A 62 -9.01 -14.20 19.22
N ARG A 63 -8.95 -15.55 19.24
CA ARG A 63 -10.04 -16.41 19.78
C ARG A 63 -10.07 -16.40 21.30
N MET A 64 -10.19 -15.21 21.89
CA MET A 64 -10.05 -15.07 23.32
C MET A 64 -11.40 -15.28 24.00
N CYS A 65 -11.41 -16.34 24.80
CA CYS A 65 -12.44 -16.77 25.73
C CYS A 65 -13.47 -17.74 25.18
N ILE A 66 -13.42 -18.28 23.97
CA ILE A 66 -14.39 -19.33 23.55
C ILE A 66 -13.74 -20.71 23.64
N THR A 67 -14.41 -21.66 24.30
CA THR A 67 -13.94 -23.05 24.42
C THR A 67 -14.37 -23.88 23.20
N VAL A 68 -13.47 -24.70 22.63
CA VAL A 68 -13.75 -25.58 21.49
C VAL A 68 -13.52 -27.04 21.90
N ASP A 69 -14.40 -27.95 21.50
CA ASP A 69 -14.28 -29.41 21.72
C ASP A 69 -13.57 -30.12 20.54
N GLU A 70 -12.93 -31.25 20.82
CA GLU A 70 -12.18 -32.13 19.92
C GLU A 70 -13.00 -32.64 18.72
N ALA A 71 -14.34 -32.64 18.82
CA ALA A 71 -15.26 -32.99 17.73
C ALA A 71 -15.55 -31.86 16.72
N ASN A 72 -14.77 -30.77 16.71
CA ASN A 72 -14.98 -29.57 15.87
C ASN A 72 -16.31 -28.82 16.10
N ASN A 73 -17.04 -29.11 17.18
CA ASN A 73 -18.24 -28.36 17.55
C ASN A 73 -17.87 -27.14 18.40
N ILE A 74 -18.08 -25.93 17.88
CA ILE A 74 -17.86 -24.68 18.62
C ILE A 74 -18.94 -24.57 19.69
N TYR A 75 -18.61 -24.88 20.93
CA TYR A 75 -19.46 -24.51 22.05
C TYR A 75 -19.33 -23.00 22.29
N ARG A 76 -20.46 -22.30 22.21
CA ARG A 76 -20.58 -20.83 22.32
C ARG A 76 -20.42 -20.33 23.76
N TYR A 77 -19.60 -20.98 24.58
CA TYR A 77 -19.47 -20.61 25.99
C TYR A 77 -18.19 -19.83 26.21
N PRO A 78 -18.28 -18.63 26.81
CA PRO A 78 -17.12 -17.86 27.15
C PRO A 78 -16.48 -18.48 28.40
N SER A 79 -15.21 -18.87 28.33
CA SER A 79 -14.39 -19.24 29.49
C SER A 79 -14.45 -18.11 30.52
N ALA A 80 -15.08 -18.39 31.66
CA ALA A 80 -15.27 -17.45 32.76
C ALA A 80 -13.92 -16.86 33.23
N THR A 81 -12.88 -17.71 33.33
CA THR A 81 -11.51 -17.30 33.67
C THR A 81 -10.93 -16.32 32.67
N CYS A 82 -11.13 -16.53 31.37
CA CYS A 82 -10.62 -15.64 30.33
C CYS A 82 -11.40 -14.31 30.30
N MET A 83 -12.72 -14.35 30.47
CA MET A 83 -13.54 -13.14 30.54
C MET A 83 -13.21 -12.30 31.77
N ALA A 84 -12.94 -12.93 32.92
CA ALA A 84 -12.49 -12.25 34.13
C ALA A 84 -11.15 -11.54 33.96
N GLN A 85 -10.25 -12.08 33.12
CA GLN A 85 -8.94 -11.46 32.84
C GLN A 85 -9.05 -10.29 31.85
N LYS A 86 -9.95 -10.37 30.88
CA LYS A 86 -10.03 -9.41 29.77
C LYS A 86 -11.05 -8.31 29.95
N TYR A 87 -12.15 -8.65 30.61
CA TYR A 87 -13.26 -7.76 30.90
C TYR A 87 -13.64 -7.94 32.38
N PRO A 88 -12.71 -7.69 33.32
CA PRO A 88 -12.95 -7.85 34.76
C PRO A 88 -14.18 -7.06 35.22
N GLU A 89 -14.47 -5.91 34.61
CA GLU A 89 -15.64 -5.08 34.86
C GLU A 89 -16.97 -5.75 34.50
N CYS A 90 -16.94 -6.77 33.62
CA CYS A 90 -18.12 -7.52 33.18
C CYS A 90 -18.20 -8.91 33.82
N TYR A 91 -17.31 -9.25 34.75
CA TYR A 91 -17.28 -10.53 35.45
C TYR A 91 -17.72 -10.37 36.91
N ASN A 92 -18.63 -11.24 37.37
CA ASN A 92 -19.06 -11.30 38.75
C ASN A 92 -18.34 -12.45 39.48
N SER A 93 -17.37 -12.11 40.31
CA SER A 93 -16.58 -13.08 41.08
C SER A 93 -17.38 -13.86 42.12
N SER A 94 -18.47 -13.29 42.65
CA SER A 94 -19.32 -13.96 43.65
C SER A 94 -20.19 -15.05 43.04
N THR A 95 -20.58 -14.93 41.77
CA THR A 95 -21.42 -15.90 41.08
C THR A 95 -20.69 -16.70 40.00
N HIS A 96 -19.41 -16.39 39.78
CA HIS A 96 -18.58 -16.94 38.70
C HIS A 96 -19.20 -16.77 37.30
N LYS A 97 -19.99 -15.71 37.08
CA LYS A 97 -20.75 -15.46 35.83
C LYS A 97 -20.33 -14.17 35.11
N VAL A 98 -20.44 -14.20 33.79
CA VAL A 98 -20.20 -13.05 32.90
C VAL A 98 -21.51 -12.31 32.64
N ILE A 99 -21.50 -10.99 32.76
CA ILE A 99 -22.67 -10.13 32.51
C ILE A 99 -22.70 -9.79 31.01
N GLN A 100 -23.52 -10.51 30.23
CA GLN A 100 -23.58 -10.35 28.76
C GLN A 100 -23.87 -8.90 28.32
N LYS A 101 -24.82 -8.22 28.97
CA LYS A 101 -25.14 -6.81 28.67
C LYS A 101 -23.94 -5.87 28.81
N CYS A 102 -23.03 -6.15 29.73
CA CYS A 102 -21.81 -5.35 29.92
C CYS A 102 -20.87 -5.51 28.70
N ILE A 103 -20.71 -6.73 28.20
CA ILE A 103 -19.90 -7.01 26.99
C ILE A 103 -20.52 -6.38 25.74
N GLU A 104 -21.85 -6.44 25.60
CA GLU A 104 -22.55 -5.80 24.48
C GLU A 104 -22.37 -4.26 24.48
N ASN A 105 -22.42 -3.63 25.66
CA ASN A 105 -22.18 -2.19 25.80
C ASN A 105 -20.73 -1.79 25.44
N LEU A 106 -19.75 -2.61 25.82
CA LEU A 106 -18.35 -2.39 25.42
C LEU A 106 -18.16 -2.54 23.90
N ALA A 107 -18.87 -3.50 23.29
CA ALA A 107 -18.89 -3.68 21.85
C ALA A 107 -19.45 -2.45 21.13
N ASP A 108 -20.58 -1.93 21.60
CA ASP A 108 -21.21 -0.74 21.02
C ASP A 108 -20.34 0.51 21.15
N ALA A 109 -19.74 0.73 22.32
CA ALA A 109 -18.83 1.85 22.53
C ALA A 109 -17.64 1.81 21.57
N ARG A 110 -17.09 0.60 21.31
CA ARG A 110 -15.97 0.42 20.39
C ARG A 110 -16.38 0.64 18.93
N ILE A 111 -17.51 0.10 18.51
CA ILE A 111 -18.04 0.28 17.15
C ILE A 111 -18.31 1.76 16.89
N LYS A 112 -18.97 2.45 17.83
CA LYS A 112 -19.27 3.88 17.72
C LYS A 112 -18.00 4.71 17.63
N LYS A 113 -16.99 4.44 18.46
CA LYS A 113 -15.71 5.14 18.41
C LYS A 113 -14.98 4.92 17.09
N GLN A 114 -15.08 3.71 16.52
CA GLN A 114 -14.49 3.41 15.22
C GLN A 114 -15.21 4.19 14.10
N GLN A 115 -16.53 4.21 14.11
CA GLN A 115 -17.33 4.99 13.15
C GLN A 115 -16.99 6.49 13.22
N GLU A 116 -16.89 7.07 14.42
CA GLU A 116 -16.51 8.47 14.59
C GLU A 116 -15.11 8.78 14.04
N LEU A 117 -14.15 7.85 14.22
CA LEU A 117 -12.80 7.98 13.67
C LEU A 117 -12.78 7.87 12.14
N ASP A 118 -13.53 6.92 11.58
CA ASP A 118 -13.61 6.71 10.13
C ASP A 118 -14.30 7.89 9.44
N GLU A 119 -15.39 8.41 10.02
CA GLU A 119 -16.05 9.62 9.54
C GLU A 119 -15.13 10.85 9.61
N LYS A 120 -14.37 11.00 10.70
CA LYS A 120 -13.41 12.09 10.82
C LYS A 120 -12.33 11.98 9.75
N LYS A 121 -11.77 10.78 9.57
CA LYS A 121 -10.76 10.51 8.55
C LYS A 121 -11.27 10.84 7.15
N HIS A 122 -12.50 10.41 6.83
CA HIS A 122 -13.12 10.72 5.54
C HIS A 122 -13.29 12.23 5.32
N ARG A 123 -13.74 12.97 6.35
CA ARG A 123 -13.85 14.44 6.28
C ARG A 123 -12.49 15.10 6.05
N ASP A 124 -11.46 14.68 6.79
CA ASP A 124 -10.11 15.24 6.66
C ASP A 124 -9.51 14.96 5.27
N GLU A 125 -9.71 13.75 4.73
CA GLU A 125 -9.29 13.38 3.37
C GLU A 125 -10.02 14.19 2.29
N GLU A 126 -11.32 14.43 2.47
CA GLU A 126 -12.11 15.22 1.53
C GLU A 126 -11.68 16.69 1.51
N VAL A 127 -11.42 17.28 2.69
CA VAL A 127 -10.89 18.65 2.80
C VAL A 127 -9.53 18.76 2.11
N ALA A 128 -8.61 17.83 2.37
CA ALA A 128 -7.30 17.81 1.74
C ALA A 128 -7.38 17.67 0.21
N ARG A 129 -8.31 16.84 -0.28
CA ARG A 129 -8.55 16.69 -1.72
C ARG A 129 -9.04 17.98 -2.36
N LEU A 130 -10.02 18.66 -1.74
CA LEU A 130 -10.56 19.92 -2.25
C LEU A 130 -9.51 21.04 -2.26
N GLU A 131 -8.66 21.10 -1.24
CA GLU A 131 -7.56 22.06 -1.18
C GLU A 131 -6.53 21.80 -2.28
N ALA A 132 -6.14 20.54 -2.49
CA ALA A 132 -5.24 20.14 -3.57
C ALA A 132 -5.81 20.48 -4.96
N GLU A 133 -7.10 20.24 -5.18
CA GLU A 133 -7.78 20.58 -6.43
C GLU A 133 -7.81 22.09 -6.68
N LYS A 134 -8.03 22.88 -5.61
CA LYS A 134 -8.00 24.35 -5.68
C LYS A 134 -6.61 24.85 -6.05
N ILE A 135 -5.55 24.37 -5.39
CA ILE A 135 -4.16 24.74 -5.70
C ILE A 135 -3.80 24.36 -7.14
N ALA A 136 -4.18 23.15 -7.58
CA ALA A 136 -3.93 22.70 -8.94
C ALA A 136 -4.65 23.59 -9.98
N THR A 137 -5.87 24.02 -9.67
CA THR A 137 -6.66 24.90 -10.54
C THR A 137 -6.05 26.30 -10.61
N GLU A 138 -5.63 26.87 -9.49
CA GLU A 138 -4.95 28.17 -9.44
C GLU A 138 -3.61 28.15 -10.20
N ALA A 139 -2.80 27.10 -10.01
CA ALA A 139 -1.55 26.92 -10.75
C ALA A 139 -1.79 26.82 -12.27
N ARG A 140 -2.84 26.11 -12.70
CA ARG A 140 -3.23 26.03 -14.12
C ARG A 140 -3.63 27.39 -14.68
N LYS A 141 -4.41 28.18 -13.92
CA LYS A 141 -4.81 29.54 -14.33
C LYS A 141 -3.59 30.46 -14.45
N ALA A 142 -2.72 30.48 -13.46
CA ALA A 142 -1.50 31.28 -13.47
C ALA A 142 -0.59 30.92 -14.65
N ARG A 143 -0.44 29.61 -14.95
CA ARG A 143 0.32 29.16 -16.13
C ARG A 143 -0.32 29.60 -17.44
N ALA A 144 -1.64 29.48 -17.57
CA ALA A 144 -2.35 29.91 -18.78
C ALA A 144 -2.26 31.43 -18.98
N GLU A 145 -2.31 32.21 -17.91
CA GLU A 145 -2.10 33.66 -17.94
C GLU A 145 -0.66 34.00 -18.34
N TYR A 146 0.32 33.32 -17.76
CA TYR A 146 1.73 33.46 -18.13
C TYR A 146 1.97 33.19 -19.62
N GLU A 147 1.46 32.07 -20.14
CA GLU A 147 1.61 31.66 -21.55
C GLU A 147 0.96 32.66 -22.54
N ARG A 148 -0.03 33.44 -22.08
CA ARG A 148 -0.68 34.51 -22.86
C ARG A 148 -0.05 35.89 -22.63
N SER A 149 0.75 36.06 -21.59
CA SER A 149 1.43 37.32 -21.31
C SER A 149 2.48 37.64 -22.39
N PRO A 150 2.85 38.92 -22.58
CA PRO A 150 3.92 39.30 -23.50
C PRO A 150 5.24 38.56 -23.24
N LYS A 151 5.56 38.31 -21.96
CA LYS A 151 6.76 37.57 -21.56
C LYS A 151 6.70 36.11 -21.99
N GLY A 152 5.59 35.42 -21.70
CA GLY A 152 5.42 34.02 -22.11
C GLY A 152 5.40 33.84 -23.63
N ILE A 153 4.79 34.78 -24.36
CA ILE A 153 4.83 34.80 -25.83
C ILE A 153 6.27 35.03 -26.34
N ALA A 154 7.01 35.96 -25.74
CA ALA A 154 8.40 36.24 -26.13
C ALA A 154 9.31 35.03 -25.89
N GLU A 155 9.19 34.36 -24.73
CA GLU A 155 9.93 33.14 -24.42
C GLU A 155 9.58 31.99 -25.35
N ARG A 156 8.28 31.80 -25.68
CA ARG A 156 7.86 30.79 -26.64
C ARG A 156 8.46 31.06 -28.03
N LYS A 157 8.39 32.31 -28.51
CA LYS A 157 9.00 32.71 -29.79
C LYS A 157 10.52 32.52 -29.78
N ALA A 158 11.19 32.85 -28.67
CA ALA A 158 12.63 32.64 -28.53
C ALA A 158 12.99 31.15 -28.59
N ARG A 159 12.21 30.30 -27.93
CA ARG A 159 12.38 28.84 -27.97
C ARG A 159 12.10 28.26 -29.35
N GLU A 160 11.05 28.71 -30.04
CA GLU A 160 10.76 28.32 -31.42
C GLU A 160 11.88 28.73 -32.39
N ALA A 161 12.38 29.96 -32.26
CA ALA A 161 13.50 30.46 -33.07
C ALA A 161 14.78 29.67 -32.79
N TYR A 162 15.05 29.35 -31.53
CA TYR A 162 16.19 28.54 -31.12
C TYR A 162 16.08 27.10 -31.67
N ASN A 163 14.94 26.44 -31.51
CA ASN A 163 14.70 25.10 -32.08
C ASN A 163 14.83 25.12 -33.61
N LYS A 164 14.33 26.16 -34.28
CA LYS A 164 14.49 26.33 -35.73
C LYS A 164 15.97 26.49 -36.12
N LYS A 165 16.77 27.23 -35.32
CA LYS A 165 18.22 27.33 -35.52
C LYS A 165 18.88 25.95 -35.41
N LEU A 166 18.56 25.17 -34.38
CA LEU A 166 19.12 23.83 -34.19
C LEU A 166 18.75 22.87 -35.33
N ILE A 167 17.48 22.84 -35.73
CA ILE A 167 17.02 22.01 -36.85
C ILE A 167 17.72 22.40 -38.15
N ASN A 168 17.92 23.70 -38.40
CA ASN A 168 18.66 24.16 -39.59
C ASN A 168 20.12 23.70 -39.57
N SER A 169 20.80 23.78 -38.42
CA SER A 169 22.15 23.23 -38.24
C SER A 169 22.17 21.72 -38.48
N CYS A 170 21.23 20.97 -37.92
CA CYS A 170 21.13 19.53 -38.15
C CYS A 170 20.84 19.18 -39.61
N ASN A 171 20.02 19.98 -40.31
CA ASN A 171 19.76 19.78 -41.74
C ASN A 171 20.98 20.05 -42.61
N TYR A 172 21.88 20.95 -42.20
CA TYR A 172 23.15 21.15 -42.89
C TYR A 172 23.99 19.87 -42.88
N PHE A 173 24.20 19.26 -41.70
CA PHE A 173 24.94 18.00 -41.59
C PHE A 173 24.21 16.85 -42.29
N LEU A 174 22.88 16.80 -42.20
CA LEU A 174 22.09 15.74 -42.82
C LEU A 174 22.29 15.70 -44.34
N ARG A 175 22.31 16.88 -45.00
CA ARG A 175 22.55 16.96 -46.45
C ARG A 175 23.92 16.37 -46.82
N ASP A 176 24.95 16.66 -46.03
CA ASP A 176 26.28 16.09 -46.26
C ASP A 176 26.29 14.57 -46.06
N ILE A 177 25.65 14.06 -44.99
CA ILE A 177 25.51 12.62 -44.72
C ILE A 177 24.80 11.91 -45.87
N LEU A 178 23.68 12.44 -46.35
CA LEU A 178 22.91 11.88 -47.47
C LEU A 178 23.70 11.90 -48.78
N SER A 179 24.64 12.83 -48.96
CA SER A 179 25.50 12.85 -50.15
C SER A 179 26.63 11.82 -50.09
N LYS A 180 27.08 11.45 -48.88
CA LYS A 180 28.19 10.51 -48.64
C LYS A 180 27.75 9.07 -48.39
N ARG A 181 26.50 8.86 -47.96
CA ARG A 181 25.95 7.54 -47.60
C ARG A 181 24.77 7.21 -48.52
N ASN A 182 24.62 5.94 -48.86
CA ASN A 182 23.43 5.45 -49.55
C ASN A 182 22.25 5.34 -48.56
N LEU A 183 21.64 6.48 -48.23
CA LEU A 183 20.48 6.61 -47.35
C LEU A 183 19.37 7.38 -48.08
N LYS A 184 18.13 7.00 -47.82
CA LYS A 184 16.90 7.63 -48.30
C LYS A 184 16.14 8.23 -47.14
N GLU A 185 15.16 9.08 -47.45
CA GLU A 185 14.12 9.58 -46.53
C GLU A 185 14.63 9.89 -45.13
N ALA A 186 15.11 11.11 -44.93
CA ALA A 186 15.67 11.50 -43.65
C ALA A 186 15.00 12.74 -43.06
N SER A 187 14.78 12.69 -41.75
CA SER A 187 14.27 13.80 -40.96
C SER A 187 15.03 13.92 -39.64
N VAL A 188 15.11 15.14 -39.13
CA VAL A 188 15.62 15.40 -37.77
C VAL A 188 14.56 14.92 -36.79
N LEU A 189 14.90 13.92 -35.99
CA LEU A 189 14.07 13.42 -34.90
C LEU A 189 14.27 14.28 -33.65
N ASP A 190 15.51 14.62 -33.35
CA ASP A 190 15.88 15.43 -32.19
C ASP A 190 17.13 16.27 -32.47
N ALA A 191 17.24 17.42 -31.80
CA ALA A 191 18.35 18.34 -31.93
C ALA A 191 18.58 19.08 -30.60
N VAL A 192 19.79 18.94 -30.05
CA VAL A 192 20.16 19.51 -28.75
C VAL A 192 21.53 20.17 -28.86
N GLU A 193 21.65 21.42 -28.41
CA GLU A 193 22.97 22.04 -28.22
C GLU A 193 23.55 21.57 -26.88
N THR A 194 24.72 20.94 -26.91
CA THR A 194 25.38 20.41 -25.71
C THR A 194 26.45 21.35 -25.18
N MET A 195 27.04 22.15 -26.06
CA MET A 195 28.02 23.22 -25.77
C MET A 195 27.84 24.33 -26.81
N PRO A 196 28.36 25.55 -26.59
CA PRO A 196 28.35 26.59 -27.61
C PRO A 196 28.86 26.05 -28.95
N ASP A 197 28.03 26.18 -29.98
CA ASP A 197 28.32 25.73 -31.35
C ASP A 197 28.50 24.21 -31.53
N VAL A 198 28.14 23.38 -30.54
CA VAL A 198 28.13 21.92 -30.65
C VAL A 198 26.70 21.42 -30.49
N VAL A 199 26.20 20.77 -31.55
CA VAL A 199 24.86 20.21 -31.60
C VAL A 199 24.90 18.70 -31.74
N VAL A 200 24.11 18.02 -30.94
CA VAL A 200 23.78 16.61 -31.14
C VAL A 200 22.51 16.55 -31.97
N CYS A 201 22.60 15.86 -33.11
CA CYS A 201 21.50 15.70 -34.04
C CYS A 201 21.17 14.22 -34.17
N THR A 202 19.91 13.89 -33.91
CA THR A 202 19.38 12.55 -34.09
C THR A 202 18.49 12.55 -35.32
N TYR A 203 18.78 11.65 -36.25
CA TYR A 203 18.05 11.52 -37.50
C TYR A 203 17.33 10.18 -37.55
N GLN A 204 16.12 10.20 -38.08
CA GLN A 204 15.48 9.01 -38.62
C GLN A 204 15.81 8.97 -40.11
N VAL A 205 16.41 7.88 -40.57
CA VAL A 205 16.79 7.67 -41.97
C VAL A 205 16.37 6.28 -42.44
N THR A 206 16.34 6.07 -43.75
CA THR A 206 16.02 4.77 -44.33
C THR A 206 17.20 4.27 -45.16
N ALA A 207 17.76 3.09 -44.84
CA ALA A 207 18.78 2.46 -45.65
C ALA A 207 18.13 1.53 -46.69
N PRO A 208 18.52 1.60 -47.98
CA PRO A 208 17.98 0.69 -48.98
C PRO A 208 18.42 -0.74 -48.69
N GLY A 209 17.46 -1.66 -48.61
CA GLY A 209 17.72 -3.08 -48.50
C GLY A 209 17.48 -3.81 -49.83
N VAL A 210 17.91 -5.06 -49.89
CA VAL A 210 17.77 -5.89 -51.10
C VAL A 210 16.29 -6.21 -51.40
N TYR A 211 15.47 -6.38 -50.35
CA TYR A 211 14.06 -6.73 -50.46
C TYR A 211 13.12 -5.68 -49.88
N VAL A 212 13.54 -5.02 -48.80
CA VAL A 212 12.78 -3.98 -48.11
C VAL A 212 13.74 -2.90 -47.62
N ASP A 213 13.30 -1.65 -47.67
CA ASP A 213 14.02 -0.53 -47.09
C ASP A 213 13.97 -0.61 -45.55
N ILE A 214 15.10 -0.34 -44.89
CA ILE A 214 15.29 -0.58 -43.44
C ILE A 214 15.38 0.77 -42.71
N PRO A 215 14.45 1.09 -41.79
CA PRO A 215 14.55 2.29 -40.98
C PRO A 215 15.74 2.20 -40.02
N ARG A 216 16.46 3.31 -39.85
CA ARG A 216 17.61 3.44 -38.96
C ARG A 216 17.55 4.78 -38.24
N VAL A 217 18.15 4.80 -37.06
CA VAL A 217 18.43 6.04 -36.33
C VAL A 217 19.92 6.28 -36.39
N ILE A 218 20.30 7.51 -36.73
CA ILE A 218 21.69 7.95 -36.75
C ILE A 218 21.80 9.14 -35.81
N THR A 219 22.75 9.07 -34.89
CA THR A 219 23.07 10.21 -34.02
C THR A 219 24.45 10.71 -34.38
N ILE A 220 24.59 12.02 -34.49
CA ILE A 220 25.88 12.67 -34.66
C ILE A 220 26.06 13.76 -33.61
N MET A 221 27.31 14.11 -33.37
CA MET A 221 27.71 15.34 -32.72
C MET A 221 28.41 16.21 -33.76
N GLY A 222 27.92 17.41 -34.01
CA GLY A 222 28.43 18.33 -35.03
C GLY A 222 28.81 19.69 -34.46
N ASN A 223 29.91 20.25 -34.93
CA ASN A 223 30.32 21.61 -34.64
C ASN A 223 29.82 22.56 -35.74
N THR A 224 28.98 23.52 -35.36
CA THR A 224 28.29 24.42 -36.29
C THR A 224 29.16 25.56 -36.81
N GLN A 225 30.32 25.84 -36.21
CA GLN A 225 31.26 26.84 -36.71
C GLN A 225 32.10 26.32 -37.89
N ASN A 226 32.60 25.09 -37.79
CA ASN A 226 33.51 24.52 -38.78
C ASN A 226 32.88 23.44 -39.68
N GLY A 227 31.63 23.03 -39.39
CA GLY A 227 30.89 22.05 -40.18
C GLY A 227 31.37 20.59 -39.99
N VAL A 228 32.26 20.32 -39.03
CA VAL A 228 32.76 18.97 -38.74
C VAL A 228 31.76 18.23 -37.87
N TYR A 229 31.58 16.93 -38.10
CA TYR A 229 30.74 16.07 -37.26
C TYR A 229 31.29 14.66 -37.12
N GLU A 230 30.89 14.00 -36.04
CA GLU A 230 31.25 12.64 -35.70
C GLU A 230 29.98 11.83 -35.40
N TYR A 231 29.98 10.55 -35.78
CA TYR A 231 28.90 9.62 -35.43
C TYR A 231 29.06 9.16 -33.99
N LEU A 232 27.94 9.06 -33.26
CA LEU A 232 27.87 8.53 -31.89
C LEU A 232 27.46 7.06 -31.87
#